data_AF-M0KA81-F1
#
_entry.id   AF-M0KA81-F1
#
_cell.length_a   1.000
_cell.length_b   1.000
_cell.length_c   1.000
_cell.angle_alpha   90.00
_cell.angle_beta   90.00
_cell.angle_gamma   90.00
#
_symmetry.space_group_name_H-M   'P 1'
#
loop_
_entity.id
_entity.type
_entity.pdbx_description
1 polymer ?
#
loop_
_entity_poly.entity_id
_entity_poly.type
_entity_poly.pdbx_seq_one_letter_code
_entity_poly.pdbx_strand_id
1 'polypeptide(L)'
;MTVIGLDDTDSRERGMCTTYAAATLAESIRNAGGTVERLLLVRLNPAVEHKTRGNAALAVHTDLDADTALGLAEDVLDMAETDDPRTNPGAIVADCDPEDVPPQVATFARETIRSIQDPMAATTLADVVGFARCQRGNGRGLVGALAAVGAWAALSDWTYEHIAYRERDRWGTERAVDSESVRAAAEEYYPEVWDTVDRASGYPVCVPRTPCPILYGIRGDDSTACRAVADAIDSEPIARRATFVTNQGTDVHLQDASLDAVTADSAYRVTGTVVEASETRAGGHVFLTLEGDGATLDCAAFEPTKGFRNRVRSLKAGDRITACGEVTDGTLKLEKFAVRDLVRTEAVTPDCPDCGRSMKSAGRNQGYRCRDCGTSADGKTAQSIERGLERGWYEVPPVARRHIAKPLVRGGFDAPTHLSR
;
A
#
# COMPACT_ATOMS: atom_id res chain seq x y z
N MET A 1 26.79 -1.17 16.63
CA MET A 1 25.50 -1.88 16.69
C MET A 1 25.46 -2.89 15.55
N THR A 2 24.57 -3.87 15.60
CA THR A 2 24.40 -4.87 14.55
C THR A 2 22.97 -4.86 14.03
N VAL A 3 22.82 -4.97 12.70
CA VAL A 3 21.52 -5.03 12.02
C VAL A 3 21.34 -6.41 11.42
N ILE A 4 20.28 -7.11 11.84
CA ILE A 4 19.91 -8.43 11.31
C ILE A 4 18.70 -8.26 10.40
N GLY A 5 18.88 -8.36 9.08
CA GLY A 5 17.81 -8.43 8.10
C GLY A 5 17.30 -9.87 7.92
N LEU A 6 16.00 -10.05 7.76
CA LEU A 6 15.32 -11.34 7.57
C LEU A 6 14.21 -11.23 6.53
N ASP A 7 14.07 -12.22 5.64
CA ASP A 7 12.90 -12.32 4.75
C ASP A 7 12.59 -13.78 4.36
N ASP A 8 11.39 -13.97 3.78
CA ASP A 8 10.93 -15.20 3.11
C ASP A 8 10.90 -16.44 4.04
N THR A 9 10.57 -16.22 5.32
CA THR A 9 10.39 -17.28 6.34
C THR A 9 8.93 -17.71 6.51
N ASP A 10 7.99 -17.07 5.81
CA ASP A 10 6.57 -17.34 5.97
C ASP A 10 6.05 -18.48 5.08
N SER A 11 5.02 -19.16 5.56
CA SER A 11 4.37 -20.26 4.82
C SER A 11 2.88 -20.01 4.68
N ARG A 12 2.36 -20.17 3.46
CA ARG A 12 0.93 -19.97 3.17
C ARG A 12 0.05 -21.02 3.84
N GLU A 13 0.55 -22.24 3.96
CA GLU A 13 -0.23 -23.43 4.35
C GLU A 13 -0.01 -23.82 5.81
N ARG A 14 1.19 -23.60 6.37
CA ARG A 14 1.56 -24.10 7.70
C ARG A 14 1.66 -23.05 8.81
N GLY A 15 1.29 -21.80 8.52
CA GLY A 15 1.03 -20.79 9.55
C GLY A 15 2.25 -20.05 10.12
N MET A 16 3.43 -20.14 9.50
CA MET A 16 4.60 -19.31 9.84
C MET A 16 4.47 -17.90 9.23
N CYS A 17 5.05 -16.88 9.88
CA CYS A 17 5.08 -15.50 9.37
C CYS A 17 6.42 -14.82 9.71
N THR A 18 6.96 -14.02 8.79
CA THR A 18 8.24 -13.31 8.94
C THR A 18 8.27 -12.39 10.15
N THR A 19 7.15 -11.73 10.50
CA THR A 19 7.07 -10.89 11.71
C THR A 19 7.17 -11.74 12.99
N TYR A 20 6.61 -12.96 13.00
CA TYR A 20 6.73 -13.88 14.13
C TYR A 20 8.16 -14.41 14.28
N ALA A 21 8.84 -14.67 13.16
CA ALA A 21 10.26 -15.02 13.15
C ALA A 21 11.11 -13.90 13.76
N ALA A 22 10.92 -12.65 13.33
CA ALA A 22 11.63 -11.49 13.90
C ALA A 22 11.31 -11.28 15.39
N ALA A 23 10.05 -11.46 15.81
CA ALA A 23 9.67 -11.39 17.22
C ALA A 23 10.31 -12.51 18.05
N THR A 24 10.50 -13.70 17.47
CA THR A 24 11.23 -14.81 18.12
C THR A 24 12.71 -14.51 18.22
N LEU A 25 13.33 -14.01 17.15
CA LEU A 25 14.72 -13.57 17.15
C LEU A 25 14.96 -12.53 18.25
N ALA A 26 14.06 -11.56 18.38
CA ALA A 26 14.15 -10.53 19.41
C ALA A 26 14.15 -11.09 20.85
N GLU A 27 13.42 -12.18 21.10
CA GLU A 27 13.46 -12.87 22.39
C GLU A 27 14.76 -13.67 22.57
N SER A 28 15.20 -14.38 21.54
CA SER A 28 16.47 -15.11 21.57
C SER A 28 17.66 -14.19 21.86
N ILE A 29 17.68 -12.99 21.25
CA ILE A 29 18.69 -11.95 21.52
C ILE A 29 18.69 -11.55 22.99
N ARG A 30 17.51 -11.27 23.56
CA ARG A 30 17.38 -10.90 24.98
C ARG A 30 17.81 -12.03 25.91
N ASN A 31 17.48 -13.28 25.56
CA ASN A 31 17.89 -14.46 26.32
C ASN A 31 19.41 -14.69 26.26
N ALA A 32 20.06 -14.29 25.16
CA ALA A 32 21.51 -14.29 25.01
C ALA A 32 22.21 -13.13 25.73
N GLY A 33 21.45 -12.24 26.39
CA GLY A 33 21.97 -11.09 27.13
C GLY A 33 22.14 -9.81 26.31
N GLY A 34 21.71 -9.81 25.04
CA GLY A 34 21.70 -8.61 24.21
C GLY A 34 20.46 -7.75 24.40
N THR A 35 20.51 -6.54 23.87
CA THR A 35 19.39 -5.61 23.78
C THR A 35 18.84 -5.56 22.37
N VAL A 36 17.53 -5.32 22.25
CA VAL A 36 16.87 -5.04 20.97
C VAL A 36 16.38 -3.61 21.03
N GLU A 37 16.99 -2.75 20.24
CA GLU A 37 16.63 -1.35 20.20
C GLU A 37 15.31 -1.14 19.45
N ARG A 38 15.17 -1.79 18.28
CA ARG A 38 13.95 -1.72 17.47
C ARG A 38 13.80 -2.92 16.54
N LEU A 39 12.55 -3.15 16.14
CA LEU A 39 12.18 -4.08 15.07
C LEU A 39 11.64 -3.27 13.90
N LEU A 40 12.15 -3.51 12.70
CA LEU A 40 11.65 -2.92 11.47
C LEU A 40 10.75 -3.91 10.72
N LEU A 41 9.68 -3.40 10.13
CA LEU A 41 8.85 -4.09 9.16
C LEU A 41 8.80 -3.27 7.87
N VAL A 42 9.51 -3.74 6.85
CA VAL A 42 9.73 -3.03 5.60
C VAL A 42 8.93 -3.71 4.49
N ARG A 43 7.84 -3.07 4.04
CA ARG A 43 7.12 -3.48 2.83
C ARG A 43 7.97 -3.17 1.60
N LEU A 44 8.18 -4.18 0.79
CA LEU A 44 8.93 -4.10 -0.47
C LEU A 44 7.97 -3.89 -1.66
N ASN A 45 8.49 -3.97 -2.89
CA ASN A 45 7.68 -3.76 -4.10
C ASN A 45 6.45 -4.67 -4.11
N PRO A 46 5.24 -4.09 -4.04
CA PRO A 46 4.06 -4.90 -3.83
C PRO A 46 3.56 -5.55 -5.14
N ALA A 47 4.19 -5.25 -6.29
CA ALA A 47 3.94 -5.86 -7.60
C ALA A 47 4.53 -7.26 -7.77
N VAL A 48 5.51 -7.65 -6.96
CA VAL A 48 6.16 -8.96 -7.03
C VAL A 48 5.14 -10.11 -7.02
N GLU A 49 5.25 -11.03 -7.98
CA GLU A 49 4.37 -12.21 -8.12
C GLU A 49 4.62 -13.26 -7.04
N HIS A 50 5.90 -13.50 -6.73
CA HIS A 50 6.35 -14.46 -5.73
C HIS A 50 6.23 -13.93 -4.29
N LYS A 51 5.08 -13.32 -3.96
CA LYS A 51 4.75 -12.92 -2.60
C LYS A 51 3.87 -13.97 -1.95
N THR A 52 4.30 -14.49 -0.81
CA THR A 52 3.51 -15.34 0.07
C THR A 52 2.33 -14.54 0.63
N ARG A 53 2.55 -13.52 1.47
CA ARG A 53 1.51 -12.58 1.96
C ARG A 53 2.07 -11.22 2.36
N GLY A 54 1.83 -10.20 1.53
CA GLY A 54 2.29 -8.82 1.78
C GLY A 54 3.82 -8.76 1.82
N ASN A 55 4.43 -8.60 0.65
CA ASN A 55 5.89 -8.59 0.43
C ASN A 55 6.61 -7.72 1.48
N ALA A 56 7.24 -8.35 2.48
CA ALA A 56 7.76 -7.65 3.66
C ALA A 56 8.99 -8.35 4.24
N ALA A 57 10.07 -7.59 4.37
CA ALA A 57 11.26 -8.00 5.08
C ALA A 57 11.36 -7.31 6.43
N LEU A 58 12.13 -7.89 7.34
CA LEU A 58 12.23 -7.50 8.74
C LEU A 58 13.67 -7.14 9.05
N ALA A 59 13.88 -6.20 9.96
CA ALA A 59 15.20 -5.97 10.55
C ALA A 59 15.12 -5.94 12.08
N VAL A 60 16.18 -6.39 12.73
CA VAL A 60 16.37 -6.28 14.19
C VAL A 60 17.64 -5.51 14.45
N HIS A 61 17.56 -4.40 15.19
CA HIS A 61 18.73 -3.63 15.61
C HIS A 61 19.10 -4.04 17.03
N THR A 62 20.35 -4.48 17.22
CA THR A 62 20.82 -5.09 18.47
C THR A 62 22.26 -4.67 18.78
N ASP A 63 22.67 -4.84 20.03
CA ASP A 63 24.05 -4.63 20.51
C ASP A 63 24.89 -5.91 20.54
N LEU A 64 24.33 -7.07 20.16
CA LEU A 64 25.11 -8.30 20.00
C LEU A 64 26.18 -8.14 18.92
N ASP A 65 27.29 -8.85 19.07
CA ASP A 65 28.28 -8.98 18.01
C ASP A 65 27.73 -9.76 16.81
N ALA A 66 28.32 -9.53 15.63
CA ALA A 66 27.85 -10.09 14.37
C ALA A 66 27.88 -11.63 14.32
N ASP A 67 28.84 -12.28 14.97
CA ASP A 67 28.95 -13.75 14.97
C ASP A 67 27.82 -14.38 15.80
N THR A 68 27.56 -13.85 17.01
CA THR A 68 26.43 -14.27 17.83
C THR A 68 25.10 -13.99 17.13
N ALA A 69 24.96 -12.81 16.53
CA ALA A 69 23.78 -12.41 15.78
C ALA A 69 23.51 -13.34 14.58
N LEU A 70 24.56 -13.76 13.87
CA LEU A 70 24.47 -14.70 12.75
C LEU A 70 23.98 -16.08 13.21
N GLY A 71 24.53 -16.61 14.31
CA GLY A 71 24.08 -17.89 14.87
C GLY A 71 22.59 -17.88 15.24
N LEU A 72 22.12 -16.80 15.89
CA LEU A 72 20.70 -16.66 16.23
C LEU A 72 19.81 -16.47 14.99
N ALA A 73 20.31 -15.80 13.95
CA ALA A 73 19.60 -15.67 12.69
C ALA A 73 19.44 -17.04 12.00
N GLU A 74 20.50 -17.86 11.99
CA GLU A 74 20.47 -19.24 11.47
C GLU A 74 19.44 -20.10 12.19
N ASP A 75 19.43 -20.08 13.53
CA ASP A 75 18.44 -20.81 14.35
C ASP A 75 17.00 -20.42 13.98
N VAL A 76 16.75 -19.13 13.73
CA VAL A 76 15.42 -18.63 13.35
C VAL A 76 15.06 -19.01 11.92
N LEU A 77 16.01 -19.04 10.98
CA LEU A 77 15.76 -19.55 9.63
C LEU A 77 15.42 -21.05 9.65
N ASP A 78 15.99 -21.82 10.57
CA ASP A 78 15.69 -23.25 10.73
C ASP A 78 14.29 -23.51 11.33
N MET A 79 13.65 -22.50 11.89
CA MET A 79 12.21 -22.55 12.23
C MET A 79 11.31 -22.40 11.00
N ALA A 80 11.84 -21.92 9.86
CA ALA A 80 11.05 -21.74 8.66
C ALA A 80 10.77 -23.10 7.98
N GLU A 81 9.58 -23.23 7.42
CA GLU A 81 9.17 -24.45 6.71
C GLU A 81 9.76 -24.45 5.30
N THR A 82 10.99 -24.95 5.15
CA THR A 82 11.73 -24.99 3.88
C THR A 82 11.24 -26.06 2.89
N ASP A 83 10.30 -26.91 3.30
CA ASP A 83 9.67 -27.92 2.43
C ASP A 83 8.68 -27.29 1.43
N ASP A 84 8.27 -26.03 1.62
CA ASP A 84 7.51 -25.27 0.61
C ASP A 84 8.50 -24.65 -0.40
N PRO A 85 8.45 -25.00 -1.69
CA PRO A 85 9.35 -24.44 -2.70
C PRO A 85 9.19 -22.92 -2.88
N ARG A 86 8.11 -22.34 -2.32
CA ARG A 86 7.87 -20.90 -2.28
C ARG A 86 8.41 -20.22 -1.03
N THR A 87 9.12 -20.91 -0.15
CA THR A 87 9.78 -20.34 1.04
C THR A 87 11.29 -20.45 0.84
N ASN A 88 11.98 -19.32 0.64
CA ASN A 88 13.44 -19.29 0.45
C ASN A 88 14.09 -18.33 1.46
N PRO A 89 14.10 -18.71 2.75
CA PRO A 89 14.53 -17.85 3.83
C PRO A 89 15.95 -17.31 3.64
N GLY A 90 16.15 -16.04 3.97
CA GLY A 90 17.46 -15.41 3.94
C GLY A 90 17.64 -14.45 5.10
N ALA A 91 18.86 -14.37 5.61
CA ALA A 91 19.28 -13.39 6.58
C ALA A 91 20.59 -12.71 6.18
N ILE A 92 20.72 -11.44 6.55
CA ILE A 92 21.95 -10.65 6.40
C ILE A 92 22.25 -10.01 7.74
N VAL A 93 23.50 -10.09 8.17
CA VAL A 93 23.99 -9.50 9.40
C VAL A 93 25.04 -8.45 9.05
N ALA A 94 24.72 -7.20 9.36
CA ALA A 94 25.57 -6.05 9.13
C ALA A 94 26.16 -5.57 10.45
N ASP A 95 27.49 -5.60 10.56
CA ASP A 95 28.23 -5.09 11.72
C ASP A 95 28.48 -3.59 11.57
N CYS A 96 27.40 -2.81 11.63
CA CYS A 96 27.46 -1.35 11.54
C CYS A 96 26.24 -0.72 12.21
N ASP A 97 26.37 0.55 12.59
CA ASP A 97 25.24 1.32 13.06
C ASP A 97 24.22 1.53 11.92
N PRO A 98 22.90 1.46 12.20
CA PRO A 98 21.86 1.55 11.18
C PRO A 98 21.91 2.81 10.31
N GLU A 99 22.41 3.92 10.87
CA GLU A 99 22.60 5.20 10.19
C GLU A 99 23.83 5.21 9.26
N ASP A 100 24.82 4.34 9.53
CA ASP A 100 26.10 4.25 8.84
C ASP A 100 26.17 3.09 7.83
N VAL A 101 25.04 2.42 7.58
CA VAL A 101 24.92 1.40 6.52
C VAL A 101 25.39 2.00 5.18
N PRO A 102 26.23 1.28 4.39
CA PRO A 102 26.79 1.81 3.16
C PRO A 102 25.72 2.39 2.20
N PRO A 103 25.96 3.56 1.57
CA PRO A 103 24.97 4.22 0.71
C PRO A 103 24.40 3.34 -0.42
N GLN A 104 25.20 2.40 -0.92
CA GLN A 104 24.79 1.43 -1.93
C GLN A 104 23.70 0.49 -1.41
N VAL A 105 23.75 0.08 -0.14
CA VAL A 105 22.74 -0.76 0.51
C VAL A 105 21.46 0.03 0.79
N ALA A 106 21.58 1.30 1.21
CA ALA A 106 20.43 2.20 1.33
C ALA A 106 19.74 2.45 -0.03
N THR A 107 20.53 2.61 -1.10
CA THR A 107 20.01 2.73 -2.47
C THR A 107 19.28 1.46 -2.89
N PHE A 108 19.90 0.29 -2.68
CA PHE A 108 19.31 -1.01 -2.95
C PHE A 108 17.98 -1.22 -2.21
N ALA A 109 17.89 -0.79 -0.94
CA ALA A 109 16.64 -0.86 -0.18
C ALA A 109 15.51 -0.05 -0.85
N ARG A 110 15.79 1.18 -1.27
CA ARG A 110 14.81 2.03 -1.96
C ARG A 110 14.41 1.47 -3.32
N GLU A 111 15.35 0.90 -4.06
CA GLU A 111 15.08 0.26 -5.35
C GLU A 111 14.24 -1.00 -5.17
N THR A 112 14.54 -1.84 -4.18
CA THR A 112 13.76 -3.06 -3.87
C THR A 112 12.31 -2.76 -3.48
N ILE A 113 12.07 -1.59 -2.89
CA ILE A 113 10.71 -1.10 -2.57
C ILE A 113 9.94 -0.69 -3.84
N ARG A 114 10.63 -0.27 -4.90
CA ARG A 114 10.03 0.38 -6.08
C ARG A 114 10.06 -0.46 -7.35
N SER A 115 10.96 -1.43 -7.44
CA SER A 115 11.16 -2.29 -8.61
C SER A 115 11.62 -3.69 -8.20
N ILE A 116 11.49 -4.65 -9.12
CA ILE A 116 11.94 -6.02 -8.91
C ILE A 116 13.45 -6.08 -9.05
N GLN A 117 14.12 -6.73 -8.08
CA GLN A 117 15.57 -6.86 -8.03
C GLN A 117 16.03 -8.28 -8.31
N ASP A 118 17.22 -8.41 -8.89
CA ASP A 118 17.90 -9.70 -9.08
C ASP A 118 18.50 -10.19 -7.75
N PRO A 119 18.21 -11.42 -7.28
CA PRO A 119 18.87 -12.02 -6.14
C PRO A 119 20.41 -11.99 -6.19
N MET A 120 21.01 -12.10 -7.37
CA MET A 120 22.47 -12.00 -7.52
C MET A 120 23.02 -10.61 -7.16
N ALA A 121 22.24 -9.55 -7.41
CA ALA A 121 22.64 -8.19 -7.03
C ALA A 121 22.73 -8.05 -5.51
N ALA A 122 21.79 -8.66 -4.78
CA ALA A 122 21.79 -8.66 -3.32
C ALA A 122 23.02 -9.40 -2.75
N THR A 123 23.29 -10.61 -3.23
CA THR A 123 24.44 -11.40 -2.73
C THR A 123 25.77 -10.72 -3.06
N THR A 124 25.91 -10.20 -4.28
CA THR A 124 27.13 -9.52 -4.71
C THR A 124 27.36 -8.27 -3.88
N LEU A 125 26.32 -7.47 -3.64
CA LEU A 125 26.43 -6.26 -2.84
C LEU A 125 26.79 -6.58 -1.39
N ALA A 126 26.13 -7.58 -0.78
CA ALA A 126 26.44 -8.03 0.57
C ALA A 126 27.92 -8.47 0.72
N ASP A 127 28.41 -9.26 -0.24
CA ASP A 127 29.81 -9.73 -0.26
C ASP A 127 30.80 -8.55 -0.44
N VAL A 128 30.46 -7.56 -1.29
CA VAL A 128 31.30 -6.36 -1.52
C VAL A 128 31.42 -5.48 -0.28
N VAL A 129 30.33 -5.32 0.48
CA VAL A 129 30.33 -4.50 1.70
C VAL A 129 30.77 -5.28 2.94
N GLY A 130 31.02 -6.59 2.80
CA GLY A 130 31.49 -7.46 3.89
C GLY A 130 30.42 -7.84 4.91
N PHE A 131 29.14 -7.87 4.52
CA PHE A 131 28.07 -8.33 5.41
C PHE A 131 27.96 -9.85 5.42
N ALA A 132 27.79 -10.43 6.61
CA ALA A 132 27.56 -11.85 6.74
C ALA A 132 26.14 -12.21 6.26
N ARG A 133 25.96 -13.42 5.75
CA ARG A 133 24.66 -13.89 5.22
C ARG A 133 24.49 -15.38 5.42
N CYS A 134 23.26 -15.79 5.68
CA CYS A 134 22.85 -17.18 5.66
C CYS A 134 21.53 -17.33 4.88
N GLN A 135 21.34 -18.46 4.21
CA GLN A 135 20.15 -18.70 3.40
C GLN A 135 19.72 -20.17 3.42
N ARG A 136 18.46 -20.40 3.06
CA ARG A 136 17.90 -21.71 2.70
C ARG A 136 17.25 -21.57 1.31
N GLY A 137 17.33 -22.63 0.50
CA GLY A 137 16.80 -22.60 -0.87
C GLY A 137 17.61 -21.71 -1.81
N ASN A 138 16.93 -20.95 -2.67
CA ASN A 138 17.52 -20.25 -3.81
C ASN A 138 18.09 -18.85 -3.51
N GLY A 139 18.04 -18.38 -2.27
CA GLY A 139 18.58 -17.08 -1.86
C GLY A 139 17.66 -15.88 -2.10
N ARG A 140 16.40 -16.07 -2.52
CA ARG A 140 15.45 -14.96 -2.73
C ARG A 140 15.23 -14.12 -1.47
N GLY A 141 15.18 -14.72 -0.28
CA GLY A 141 15.06 -13.98 0.98
C GLY A 141 16.22 -13.01 1.26
N LEU A 142 17.38 -13.18 0.60
CA LEU A 142 18.49 -12.23 0.77
C LEU A 142 18.20 -10.86 0.14
N VAL A 143 17.34 -10.79 -0.88
CA VAL A 143 16.91 -9.51 -1.48
C VAL A 143 16.20 -8.67 -0.43
N GLY A 144 15.20 -9.24 0.23
CA GLY A 144 14.46 -8.53 1.27
C GLY A 144 15.30 -8.30 2.52
N ALA A 145 16.11 -9.27 2.95
CA ALA A 145 16.99 -9.10 4.09
C ALA A 145 17.95 -7.92 3.89
N LEU A 146 18.58 -7.78 2.70
CA LEU A 146 19.45 -6.64 2.40
C LEU A 146 18.70 -5.33 2.36
N ALA A 147 17.50 -5.33 1.76
CA ALA A 147 16.65 -4.16 1.73
C ALA A 147 16.22 -3.72 3.14
N ALA A 148 15.94 -4.66 4.04
CA ALA A 148 15.59 -4.37 5.42
C ALA A 148 16.77 -3.76 6.20
N VAL A 149 17.99 -4.27 5.99
CA VAL A 149 19.23 -3.69 6.55
C VAL A 149 19.40 -2.23 6.12
N GLY A 150 19.21 -1.93 4.82
CA GLY A 150 19.37 -0.58 4.28
C GLY A 150 18.21 0.37 4.57
N ALA A 151 17.06 -0.12 5.05
CA ALA A 151 15.84 0.66 5.11
C ALA A 151 15.93 1.86 6.05
N TRP A 152 16.60 1.72 7.20
CA TRP A 152 16.73 2.81 8.18
C TRP A 152 17.45 4.02 7.59
N ALA A 153 18.61 3.80 6.94
CA ALA A 153 19.35 4.85 6.25
C ALA A 153 18.62 5.38 4.99
N ALA A 154 17.79 4.56 4.35
CA ALA A 154 17.12 4.91 3.11
C ALA A 154 15.83 5.73 3.28
N LEU A 155 15.14 5.61 4.41
CA LEU A 155 13.77 6.10 4.60
C LEU A 155 13.67 7.16 5.70
N SER A 156 12.75 8.10 5.53
CA SER A 156 12.55 9.21 6.48
C SER A 156 11.14 9.30 7.07
N ASP A 157 10.12 8.72 6.44
CA ASP A 157 8.75 8.61 6.97
C ASP A 157 8.55 7.19 7.51
N TRP A 158 8.12 7.09 8.77
CA TRP A 158 7.93 5.84 9.48
C TRP A 158 6.61 5.88 10.26
N THR A 159 5.97 4.73 10.36
CA THR A 159 4.75 4.48 11.13
C THR A 159 4.99 3.29 12.06
N TYR A 160 4.00 2.89 12.83
CA TYR A 160 4.09 1.75 13.72
C TYR A 160 3.04 0.70 13.39
N GLU A 161 3.39 -0.57 13.60
CA GLU A 161 2.42 -1.67 13.66
C GLU A 161 2.67 -2.46 14.95
N HIS A 162 1.67 -2.50 15.83
CA HIS A 162 1.69 -3.34 17.02
C HIS A 162 0.92 -4.63 16.76
N ILE A 163 1.63 -5.76 16.80
CA ILE A 163 1.11 -7.07 16.42
C ILE A 163 0.95 -7.93 17.66
N ALA A 164 -0.25 -8.48 17.85
CA ALA A 164 -0.54 -9.53 18.81
C ALA A 164 -0.47 -10.91 18.11
N TYR A 165 0.13 -11.89 18.75
CA TYR A 165 0.28 -13.26 18.25
C TYR A 165 -0.50 -14.27 19.07
N ARG A 166 -1.02 -15.28 18.40
CA ARG A 166 -1.86 -16.35 18.94
C ARG A 166 -1.02 -17.45 19.58
N GLU A 167 -1.60 -18.12 20.56
CA GLU A 167 -1.10 -19.40 21.05
C GLU A 167 -1.01 -20.43 19.92
N ARG A 168 0.03 -21.28 19.94
CA ARG A 168 0.39 -22.16 18.81
C ARG A 168 -0.70 -23.19 18.48
N ASP A 169 -1.39 -23.68 19.49
CA ASP A 169 -2.52 -24.62 19.38
C ASP A 169 -3.76 -24.00 18.69
N ARG A 170 -3.83 -22.68 18.57
CA ARG A 170 -4.90 -21.95 17.88
C ARG A 170 -4.58 -21.62 16.41
N TRP A 171 -3.37 -21.88 15.93
CA TRP A 171 -3.01 -21.54 14.55
C TRP A 171 -3.89 -22.33 13.55
N GLY A 172 -4.30 -21.68 12.47
CA GLY A 172 -5.23 -22.26 11.51
C GLY A 172 -6.71 -22.27 11.92
N THR A 173 -7.07 -22.04 13.18
CA THR A 173 -8.48 -21.91 13.60
C THR A 173 -9.01 -20.52 13.31
N GLU A 174 -10.34 -20.36 13.36
CA GLU A 174 -10.99 -19.05 13.38
C GLU A 174 -10.54 -18.25 14.62
N ARG A 175 -10.36 -16.94 14.45
CA ARG A 175 -9.93 -16.03 15.52
C ARG A 175 -11.16 -15.57 16.31
N ALA A 176 -11.08 -15.64 17.64
CA ALA A 176 -12.04 -14.97 18.50
C ALA A 176 -11.51 -13.57 18.85
N VAL A 177 -12.06 -12.55 18.20
CA VAL A 177 -11.79 -11.12 18.47
C VAL A 177 -13.13 -10.41 18.46
N ASP A 178 -13.45 -9.69 19.53
CA ASP A 178 -14.70 -8.95 19.64
C ASP A 178 -14.68 -7.70 18.73
N SER A 179 -15.53 -7.68 17.71
CA SER A 179 -15.52 -6.61 16.70
C SER A 179 -16.01 -5.27 17.25
N GLU A 180 -16.81 -5.26 18.32
CA GLU A 180 -17.31 -4.04 18.94
C GLU A 180 -16.21 -3.32 19.71
N SER A 181 -15.42 -4.04 20.49
CA SER A 181 -14.23 -3.53 21.20
C SER A 181 -13.21 -2.95 20.21
N VAL A 182 -12.95 -3.65 19.10
CA VAL A 182 -12.07 -3.15 18.02
C VAL A 182 -12.59 -1.83 17.45
N ARG A 183 -13.89 -1.74 17.17
CA ARG A 183 -14.50 -0.52 16.65
C ARG A 183 -14.48 0.63 17.65
N ALA A 184 -14.75 0.36 18.92
CA ALA A 184 -14.72 1.36 19.99
C ALA A 184 -13.31 1.93 20.16
N ALA A 185 -12.31 1.05 20.30
CA ALA A 185 -10.91 1.44 20.43
C ALA A 185 -10.39 2.17 19.18
N ALA A 186 -10.75 1.71 17.98
CA ALA A 186 -10.34 2.37 16.74
C ALA A 186 -10.94 3.78 16.58
N GLU A 187 -12.17 4.02 17.03
CA GLU A 187 -12.80 5.35 16.95
C GLU A 187 -12.17 6.32 17.96
N GLU A 188 -11.86 5.84 19.17
CA GLU A 188 -11.28 6.66 20.25
C GLU A 188 -9.89 7.21 19.89
N TYR A 189 -9.07 6.41 19.20
CA TYR A 189 -7.69 6.75 18.86
C TYR A 189 -7.51 7.21 17.40
N TYR A 190 -8.61 7.52 16.69
CA TYR A 190 -8.51 8.08 15.35
C TYR A 190 -8.30 9.61 15.44
N PRO A 191 -7.35 10.20 14.68
CA PRO A 191 -6.62 9.64 13.54
C PRO A 191 -5.24 9.01 13.83
N GLU A 192 -4.74 9.04 15.07
CA GLU A 192 -3.41 8.55 15.44
C GLU A 192 -3.23 7.06 15.13
N VAL A 193 -4.31 6.28 15.25
CA VAL A 193 -4.46 4.91 14.78
C VAL A 193 -5.41 4.90 13.59
N TRP A 194 -5.01 4.20 12.53
CA TRP A 194 -5.72 4.17 11.26
C TRP A 194 -5.77 2.75 10.69
N ASP A 195 -6.70 2.53 9.76
CA ASP A 195 -6.93 1.25 9.08
C ASP A 195 -7.15 0.04 10.00
N THR A 196 -7.61 0.29 11.23
CA THR A 196 -7.99 -0.78 12.15
C THR A 196 -9.37 -1.33 11.81
N VAL A 197 -10.30 -0.47 11.40
CA VAL A 197 -11.67 -0.82 10.99
C VAL A 197 -12.02 -0.11 9.69
N ASP A 198 -12.75 -0.80 8.83
CA ASP A 198 -13.45 -0.17 7.72
C ASP A 198 -14.79 0.38 8.21
N ARG A 199 -14.87 1.71 8.38
CA ARG A 199 -16.04 2.38 8.97
C ARG A 199 -17.35 2.07 8.23
N ALA A 200 -17.31 2.00 6.90
CA ALA A 200 -18.49 1.77 6.07
C ALA A 200 -19.10 0.37 6.28
N SER A 201 -18.27 -0.67 6.39
CA SER A 201 -18.74 -2.06 6.61
C SER A 201 -18.73 -2.51 8.06
N GLY A 202 -18.07 -1.77 8.95
CA GLY A 202 -17.78 -2.19 10.33
C GLY A 202 -16.74 -3.33 10.42
N TYR A 203 -16.10 -3.70 9.31
CA TYR A 203 -15.21 -4.85 9.28
C TYR A 203 -13.87 -4.55 10.00
N PRO A 204 -13.40 -5.41 10.93
CA PRO A 204 -12.10 -5.25 11.59
C PRO A 204 -10.95 -5.61 10.64
N VAL A 205 -10.41 -4.60 9.95
CA VAL A 205 -9.33 -4.72 8.97
C VAL A 205 -8.03 -5.21 9.61
N CYS A 206 -7.79 -4.89 10.88
CA CYS A 206 -6.63 -5.33 11.64
C CYS A 206 -6.55 -6.85 11.86
N VAL A 207 -7.66 -7.59 11.69
CA VAL A 207 -7.73 -9.03 11.91
C VAL A 207 -7.51 -9.79 10.58
N PRO A 208 -6.41 -10.55 10.44
CA PRO A 208 -6.13 -11.26 9.19
C PRO A 208 -7.03 -12.49 9.00
N ARG A 209 -7.38 -12.79 7.75
CA ARG A 209 -8.19 -13.97 7.36
C ARG A 209 -7.34 -15.16 6.90
N THR A 210 -6.25 -15.43 7.61
CA THR A 210 -5.27 -16.43 7.17
C THR A 210 -4.88 -17.37 8.32
N PRO A 211 -4.37 -18.59 8.06
CA PRO A 211 -3.97 -19.52 9.12
C PRO A 211 -2.72 -19.08 9.91
N CYS A 212 -2.21 -17.88 9.66
CA CYS A 212 -0.98 -17.34 10.24
C CYS A 212 -1.09 -17.10 11.76
N PRO A 213 0.03 -16.77 12.43
CA PRO A 213 0.11 -16.69 13.88
C PRO A 213 -0.37 -15.35 14.43
N ILE A 214 -0.64 -14.37 13.56
CA ILE A 214 -1.09 -13.02 13.95
C ILE A 214 -2.54 -13.09 14.40
N LEU A 215 -2.85 -12.57 15.58
CA LEU A 215 -4.21 -12.36 16.06
C LEU A 215 -4.81 -11.09 15.43
N TYR A 216 -4.12 -9.96 15.60
CA TYR A 216 -4.41 -8.69 14.95
C TYR A 216 -3.14 -7.81 14.87
N GLY A 217 -3.15 -6.82 13.98
CA GLY A 217 -2.10 -5.79 13.86
C GLY A 217 -2.69 -4.39 13.82
N ILE A 218 -2.30 -3.54 14.78
CA ILE A 218 -2.80 -2.16 14.91
C ILE A 218 -1.77 -1.21 14.32
N ARG A 219 -2.20 -0.33 13.40
CA ARG A 219 -1.34 0.63 12.71
C ARG A 219 -1.61 2.05 13.14
N GLY A 220 -0.55 2.85 13.21
CA GLY A 220 -0.68 4.26 13.59
C GLY A 220 0.61 5.04 13.43
N ASP A 221 0.50 6.34 13.64
CA ASP A 221 1.64 7.27 13.67
C ASP A 221 2.28 7.35 15.06
N ASP A 222 1.61 6.87 16.10
CA ASP A 222 2.14 6.79 17.47
C ASP A 222 2.12 5.36 18.02
N SER A 223 3.29 4.91 18.50
CA SER A 223 3.46 3.55 19.03
C SER A 223 2.72 3.31 20.34
N THR A 224 2.52 4.34 21.16
CA THR A 224 1.81 4.25 22.45
C THR A 224 0.32 4.11 22.22
N ALA A 225 -0.25 4.89 21.29
CA ALA A 225 -1.62 4.77 20.83
C ALA A 225 -1.90 3.39 20.23
N CYS A 226 -0.99 2.87 19.39
CA CYS A 226 -1.14 1.50 18.85
C CYS A 226 -1.22 0.43 19.94
N ARG A 227 -0.42 0.57 21.02
CA ARG A 227 -0.45 -0.34 22.18
C ARG A 227 -1.74 -0.17 22.97
N ALA A 228 -2.17 1.07 23.22
CA ALA A 228 -3.39 1.35 23.96
C ALA A 228 -4.63 0.78 23.27
N VAL A 229 -4.74 0.92 21.94
CA VAL A 229 -5.80 0.27 21.15
C VAL A 229 -5.71 -1.25 21.27
N ALA A 230 -4.51 -1.82 21.16
CA ALA A 230 -4.32 -3.26 21.28
C ALA A 230 -4.63 -3.83 22.68
N ASP A 231 -4.49 -3.03 23.73
CA ASP A 231 -4.82 -3.40 25.11
C ASP A 231 -6.34 -3.27 25.41
N ALA A 232 -7.05 -2.45 24.64
CA ALA A 232 -8.49 -2.25 24.76
C ALA A 232 -9.35 -3.25 23.95
N ILE A 233 -8.71 -4.10 23.12
CA ILE A 233 -9.40 -5.11 22.31
C ILE A 233 -9.64 -6.39 23.12
N ASP A 234 -10.90 -6.83 23.18
CA ASP A 234 -11.27 -8.11 23.75
C ASP A 234 -11.05 -9.24 22.73
N SER A 235 -10.24 -10.24 23.11
CA SER A 235 -9.89 -11.36 22.22
C SER A 235 -9.59 -12.66 22.97
N GLU A 236 -9.35 -13.73 22.22
CA GLU A 236 -8.67 -14.91 22.75
C GLU A 236 -7.27 -14.58 23.32
N PRO A 237 -6.69 -15.49 24.15
CA PRO A 237 -5.39 -15.26 24.78
C PRO A 237 -4.28 -14.93 23.78
N ILE A 238 -3.42 -14.00 24.19
CA ILE A 238 -2.30 -13.51 23.41
C ILE A 238 -1.01 -14.14 23.95
N ALA A 239 -0.30 -14.85 23.09
CA ALA A 239 0.96 -15.50 23.44
C ALA A 239 2.13 -14.50 23.47
N ARG A 240 2.13 -13.54 22.53
CA ARG A 240 3.21 -12.57 22.37
C ARG A 240 2.69 -11.27 21.76
N ARG A 241 3.39 -10.17 22.04
CA ARG A 241 3.20 -8.88 21.36
C ARG A 241 4.54 -8.34 20.87
N ALA A 242 4.53 -7.66 19.73
CA ALA A 242 5.69 -6.92 19.23
C ALA A 242 5.26 -5.63 18.54
N THR A 243 6.00 -4.54 18.78
CA THR A 243 5.84 -3.28 18.04
C THR A 243 6.95 -3.18 17.00
N PHE A 244 6.55 -2.92 15.75
CA PHE A 244 7.46 -2.67 14.64
C PHE A 244 7.41 -1.21 14.23
N VAL A 245 8.56 -0.65 13.87
CA VAL A 245 8.66 0.58 13.08
C VAL A 245 8.56 0.20 11.61
N THR A 246 7.71 0.86 10.84
CA THR A 246 7.31 0.36 9.51
C THR A 246 7.24 1.45 8.47
N ASN A 247 7.45 1.10 7.21
CA ASN A 247 7.19 2.00 6.08
C ASN A 247 5.73 1.89 5.57
N GLN A 248 4.84 1.26 6.33
CA GLN A 248 3.43 1.14 5.96
C GLN A 248 2.75 2.49 5.99
N GLY A 249 1.82 2.68 5.06
CA GLY A 249 1.10 3.94 4.97
C GLY A 249 1.97 5.14 4.56
N THR A 250 3.08 4.98 3.84
CA THR A 250 4.01 6.08 3.52
C THR A 250 4.04 6.48 2.04
N ASP A 251 3.44 5.69 1.13
CA ASP A 251 3.55 5.86 -0.33
C ASP A 251 4.99 5.76 -0.88
N VAL A 252 5.95 5.22 -0.11
CA VAL A 252 7.35 5.15 -0.53
C VAL A 252 7.60 4.30 -1.79
N HIS A 253 6.65 3.40 -2.12
CA HIS A 253 6.64 2.62 -3.37
C HIS A 253 6.29 3.46 -4.61
N LEU A 254 5.60 4.59 -4.44
CA LEU A 254 5.19 5.42 -5.57
C LEU A 254 6.38 6.23 -6.12
N GLN A 255 6.48 6.24 -7.44
CA GLN A 255 7.42 7.06 -8.19
C GLN A 255 6.65 8.13 -8.97
N ASP A 256 7.06 9.40 -8.86
CA ASP A 256 6.51 10.45 -9.71
C ASP A 256 7.05 10.25 -11.13
N ALA A 257 6.16 10.15 -12.12
CA ALA A 257 6.53 9.93 -13.52
C ALA A 257 5.53 10.60 -14.49
N SER A 258 6.01 10.87 -15.71
CA SER A 258 5.15 11.14 -16.86
C SER A 258 4.54 9.83 -17.37
N LEU A 259 3.44 9.92 -18.14
CA LEU A 259 2.72 8.72 -18.59
C LEU A 259 3.57 7.82 -19.51
N ASP A 260 4.46 8.40 -20.31
CA ASP A 260 5.36 7.71 -21.23
C ASP A 260 6.52 6.97 -20.55
N ALA A 261 6.82 7.31 -19.29
CA ALA A 261 7.90 6.70 -18.50
C ALA A 261 7.42 5.55 -17.60
N VAL A 262 6.12 5.23 -17.63
CA VAL A 262 5.54 4.16 -16.83
C VAL A 262 5.96 2.79 -17.37
N THR A 263 6.46 1.93 -16.48
CA THR A 263 6.80 0.54 -16.79
C THR A 263 5.98 -0.44 -15.97
N ALA A 264 5.94 -1.70 -16.40
CA ALA A 264 5.29 -2.75 -15.63
C ALA A 264 6.03 -3.04 -14.30
N ASP A 265 5.31 -3.68 -13.38
CA ASP A 265 5.79 -4.19 -12.10
C ASP A 265 6.38 -3.14 -11.16
N SER A 266 5.92 -1.90 -11.32
CA SER A 266 6.29 -0.73 -10.54
C SER A 266 5.05 0.07 -10.17
N ALA A 267 5.16 0.96 -9.17
CA ALA A 267 4.06 1.82 -8.75
C ALA A 267 4.38 3.30 -8.97
N TYR A 268 3.37 4.04 -9.43
CA TYR A 268 3.55 5.41 -9.89
C TYR A 268 2.50 6.37 -9.35
N ARG A 269 2.90 7.63 -9.31
CA ARG A 269 2.02 8.79 -9.29
C ARG A 269 2.14 9.51 -10.63
N VAL A 270 1.08 9.46 -11.44
CA VAL A 270 1.05 10.05 -12.79
C VAL A 270 -0.12 11.02 -12.93
N THR A 271 0.02 12.06 -13.75
CA THR A 271 -1.04 13.04 -13.98
C THR A 271 -1.44 13.06 -15.44
N GLY A 272 -2.72 12.86 -15.73
CA GLY A 272 -3.25 12.83 -17.08
C GLY A 272 -4.70 13.29 -17.15
N THR A 273 -5.20 13.40 -18.37
CA THR A 273 -6.59 13.76 -18.68
C THR A 273 -7.37 12.51 -19.03
N VAL A 274 -8.58 12.36 -18.51
CA VAL A 274 -9.46 11.25 -18.85
C VAL A 274 -9.90 11.37 -20.31
N VAL A 275 -9.67 10.35 -21.12
CA VAL A 275 -9.98 10.35 -22.57
C VAL A 275 -11.48 10.17 -22.80
N GLU A 276 -12.07 9.19 -22.13
CA GLU A 276 -13.48 8.82 -22.29
C GLU A 276 -14.14 8.47 -20.95
N ALA A 277 -15.47 8.36 -20.95
CA ALA A 277 -16.19 7.97 -19.75
C ALA A 277 -15.76 6.56 -19.30
N SER A 278 -15.62 6.36 -17.99
CA SER A 278 -15.19 5.07 -17.45
C SER A 278 -16.15 3.94 -17.84
N GLU A 279 -15.60 2.77 -18.18
CA GLU A 279 -16.35 1.57 -18.54
C GLU A 279 -16.44 0.62 -17.33
N THR A 280 -17.63 0.10 -17.03
CA THR A 280 -17.78 -0.99 -16.05
C THR A 280 -17.81 -2.35 -16.76
N ARG A 281 -16.86 -3.23 -16.45
CA ARG A 281 -16.76 -4.58 -17.03
C ARG A 281 -17.34 -5.65 -16.09
N ALA A 282 -17.51 -6.87 -16.61
CA ALA A 282 -17.97 -8.03 -15.84
C ALA A 282 -17.13 -8.23 -14.56
N GLY A 283 -17.78 -8.56 -13.44
CA GLY A 283 -17.15 -8.58 -12.11
C GLY A 283 -17.18 -7.23 -11.37
N GLY A 284 -17.66 -6.15 -12.03
CA GLY A 284 -17.84 -4.84 -11.40
C GLY A 284 -16.56 -4.00 -11.32
N HIS A 285 -15.56 -4.32 -12.13
CA HIS A 285 -14.34 -3.52 -12.30
C HIS A 285 -14.63 -2.28 -13.15
N VAL A 286 -14.02 -1.14 -12.81
CA VAL A 286 -14.19 0.12 -13.55
C VAL A 286 -12.87 0.50 -14.19
N PHE A 287 -12.86 0.68 -15.50
CA PHE A 287 -11.69 1.05 -16.30
C PHE A 287 -11.84 2.46 -16.84
N LEU A 288 -10.73 3.18 -16.96
CA LEU A 288 -10.63 4.44 -17.67
C LEU A 288 -9.25 4.54 -18.30
N THR A 289 -9.11 5.39 -19.32
CA THR A 289 -7.82 5.67 -19.94
C THR A 289 -7.44 7.12 -19.69
N LEU A 290 -6.20 7.34 -19.27
CA LEU A 290 -5.59 8.66 -19.16
C LEU A 290 -4.71 8.93 -20.37
N GLU A 291 -4.73 10.17 -20.85
CA GLU A 291 -3.79 10.70 -21.84
C GLU A 291 -2.96 11.83 -21.24
N GLY A 292 -1.71 11.93 -21.70
CA GLY A 292 -0.74 12.90 -21.22
C GLY A 292 0.64 12.59 -21.77
N ASP A 293 1.47 13.61 -21.97
CA ASP A 293 2.87 13.43 -22.38
C ASP A 293 3.07 12.61 -23.67
N GLY A 294 2.08 12.64 -24.59
CA GLY A 294 2.11 11.88 -25.84
C GLY A 294 1.86 10.37 -25.68
N ALA A 295 1.50 9.91 -24.49
CA ALA A 295 1.18 8.52 -24.17
C ALA A 295 -0.24 8.38 -23.58
N THR A 296 -0.69 7.13 -23.52
CA THR A 296 -1.94 6.74 -22.87
C THR A 296 -1.70 5.64 -21.86
N LEU A 297 -2.43 5.67 -20.76
CA LEU A 297 -2.32 4.66 -19.70
C LEU A 297 -3.71 4.22 -19.25
N ASP A 298 -3.95 2.91 -19.30
CA ASP A 298 -5.16 2.31 -18.74
C ASP A 298 -5.07 2.29 -17.22
N CYS A 299 -6.17 2.68 -16.58
CA CYS A 299 -6.33 2.71 -15.14
C CYS A 299 -7.56 1.90 -14.75
N ALA A 300 -7.49 1.19 -13.62
CA ALA A 300 -8.59 0.34 -13.16
C ALA A 300 -8.83 0.46 -11.65
N ALA A 301 -10.11 0.53 -11.26
CA ALA A 301 -10.58 0.29 -9.90
C ALA A 301 -11.31 -1.06 -9.85
N PHE A 302 -10.67 -2.06 -9.24
CA PHE A 302 -11.20 -3.42 -9.17
C PHE A 302 -12.34 -3.57 -8.16
N GLU A 303 -13.13 -4.64 -8.28
CA GLU A 303 -14.24 -4.97 -7.36
C GLU A 303 -13.89 -4.77 -5.87
N PRO A 304 -12.73 -5.23 -5.38
CA PRO A 304 -12.40 -5.13 -3.95
C PRO A 304 -12.36 -3.69 -3.44
N THR A 305 -12.21 -2.68 -4.31
CA THR A 305 -12.18 -1.26 -3.93
C THR A 305 -13.55 -0.69 -3.52
N LYS A 306 -14.63 -1.48 -3.60
CA LYS A 306 -15.98 -1.16 -3.09
C LYS A 306 -16.48 0.22 -3.56
N GLY A 307 -16.81 1.12 -2.63
CA GLY A 307 -17.40 2.43 -2.90
C GLY A 307 -16.48 3.37 -3.69
N PHE A 308 -15.17 3.13 -3.69
CA PHE A 308 -14.21 3.90 -4.48
C PHE A 308 -14.53 3.88 -5.98
N ARG A 309 -15.05 2.75 -6.48
CA ARG A 309 -15.51 2.61 -7.87
C ARG A 309 -16.56 3.65 -8.26
N ASN A 310 -17.40 4.10 -7.32
CA ASN A 310 -18.41 5.14 -7.61
C ASN A 310 -17.76 6.50 -7.88
N ARG A 311 -16.64 6.79 -7.19
CA ARG A 311 -15.85 8.01 -7.42
C ARG A 311 -15.18 7.95 -8.79
N VAL A 312 -14.63 6.80 -9.16
CA VAL A 312 -14.05 6.57 -10.49
C VAL A 312 -15.10 6.67 -11.61
N ARG A 313 -16.30 6.10 -11.41
CA ARG A 313 -17.45 6.24 -12.33
C ARG A 313 -17.92 7.68 -12.54
N SER A 314 -17.63 8.56 -11.59
CA SER A 314 -18.05 9.96 -11.65
C SER A 314 -17.08 10.84 -12.45
N LEU A 315 -15.94 10.28 -12.88
CA LEU A 315 -15.00 10.94 -13.80
C LEU A 315 -15.59 10.97 -15.21
N LYS A 316 -15.31 12.07 -15.92
CA LYS A 316 -15.74 12.31 -17.29
C LYS A 316 -14.53 12.61 -18.18
N ALA A 317 -14.70 12.39 -19.48
CA ALA A 317 -13.76 12.85 -20.49
C ALA A 317 -13.41 14.33 -20.29
N GLY A 318 -12.11 14.66 -20.32
CA GLY A 318 -11.58 15.99 -20.06
C GLY A 318 -11.28 16.32 -18.60
N ASP A 319 -11.68 15.48 -17.63
CA ASP A 319 -11.23 15.67 -16.24
C ASP A 319 -9.73 15.38 -16.13
N ARG A 320 -8.99 16.24 -15.43
CA ARG A 320 -7.57 16.04 -15.17
C ARG A 320 -7.37 15.48 -13.78
N ILE A 321 -6.70 14.34 -13.68
CA ILE A 321 -6.44 13.67 -12.40
C ILE A 321 -4.97 13.30 -12.23
N THR A 322 -4.53 13.21 -10.98
CA THR A 322 -3.33 12.48 -10.61
C THR A 322 -3.75 11.10 -10.11
N ALA A 323 -3.35 10.04 -10.79
CA ALA A 323 -3.61 8.64 -10.41
C ALA A 323 -2.41 8.05 -9.68
N CYS A 324 -2.67 7.27 -8.63
CA CYS A 324 -1.65 6.52 -7.90
C CYS A 324 -1.96 5.03 -7.92
N GLY A 325 -0.98 4.20 -8.23
CA GLY A 325 -1.16 2.76 -8.23
C GLY A 325 0.00 1.96 -8.81
N GLU A 326 -0.05 0.65 -8.60
CA GLU A 326 0.82 -0.31 -9.27
C GLU A 326 0.38 -0.54 -10.70
N VAL A 327 1.36 -0.72 -11.59
CA VAL A 327 1.14 -1.07 -12.99
C VAL A 327 1.50 -2.53 -13.19
N THR A 328 0.56 -3.31 -13.71
CA THR A 328 0.78 -4.70 -14.14
C THR A 328 -0.01 -4.90 -15.42
N ASP A 329 0.56 -5.62 -16.38
CA ASP A 329 -0.08 -5.87 -17.69
C ASP A 329 -0.57 -4.57 -18.37
N GLY A 330 0.21 -3.50 -18.25
CA GLY A 330 -0.09 -2.18 -18.83
C GLY A 330 -1.23 -1.40 -18.16
N THR A 331 -1.80 -1.91 -17.07
CA THR A 331 -2.90 -1.25 -16.34
C THR A 331 -2.47 -0.77 -14.96
N LEU A 332 -2.70 0.51 -14.67
CA LEU A 332 -2.52 1.11 -13.34
C LEU A 332 -3.71 0.76 -12.44
N LYS A 333 -3.47 -0.01 -11.39
CA LYS A 333 -4.45 -0.42 -10.39
C LYS A 333 -4.60 0.68 -9.33
N LEU A 334 -5.69 1.44 -9.40
CA LEU A 334 -5.90 2.63 -8.59
C LEU A 334 -5.94 2.33 -7.08
N GLU A 335 -5.01 2.93 -6.33
CA GLU A 335 -4.98 2.97 -4.87
C GLU A 335 -5.63 4.25 -4.34
N LYS A 336 -5.43 5.36 -5.06
CA LYS A 336 -6.02 6.68 -4.81
C LYS A 336 -5.89 7.54 -6.07
N PHE A 337 -6.67 8.61 -6.15
CA PHE A 337 -6.47 9.64 -7.17
C PHE A 337 -6.79 11.03 -6.62
N ALA A 338 -6.18 12.05 -7.22
CA ALA A 338 -6.50 13.44 -6.98
C ALA A 338 -7.20 14.01 -8.20
N VAL A 339 -8.39 14.56 -8.02
CA VAL A 339 -9.00 15.45 -9.02
C VAL A 339 -8.24 16.75 -9.02
N ARG A 340 -7.61 17.09 -10.15
CA ARG A 340 -6.89 18.36 -10.34
C ARG A 340 -7.81 19.40 -10.95
N ASP A 341 -8.49 19.02 -12.03
CA ASP A 341 -9.43 19.88 -12.77
C ASP A 341 -10.66 19.07 -13.19
N LEU A 342 -11.85 19.67 -13.06
CA LEU A 342 -13.12 19.06 -13.46
C LEU A 342 -13.74 19.82 -14.60
N VAL A 343 -14.26 19.08 -15.57
CA VAL A 343 -15.21 19.62 -16.55
C VAL A 343 -16.51 19.96 -15.82
N ARG A 344 -16.85 21.24 -15.73
CA ARG A 344 -18.05 21.75 -15.03
C ARG A 344 -19.11 22.33 -15.97
N THR A 345 -18.84 22.31 -17.26
CA THR A 345 -19.76 22.79 -18.28
C THR A 345 -19.80 21.82 -19.44
N GLU A 346 -20.98 21.60 -20.01
CA GLU A 346 -21.15 20.85 -21.23
C GLU A 346 -21.84 21.71 -22.31
N ALA A 347 -21.52 21.44 -23.57
CA ALA A 347 -22.13 22.11 -24.69
C ALA A 347 -23.48 21.47 -25.00
N VAL A 348 -24.56 22.17 -24.69
CA VAL A 348 -25.94 21.72 -24.95
C VAL A 348 -26.58 22.50 -26.08
N THR A 349 -27.60 21.89 -26.68
CA THR A 349 -28.47 22.60 -27.60
C THR A 349 -29.19 23.73 -26.86
N PRO A 350 -29.15 24.97 -27.35
CA PRO A 350 -29.77 26.10 -26.66
C PRO A 350 -31.29 25.96 -26.62
N ASP A 351 -31.89 26.42 -25.52
CA ASP A 351 -33.34 26.59 -25.42
C ASP A 351 -33.76 27.93 -26.03
N CYS A 352 -34.95 27.96 -26.62
CA CYS A 352 -35.54 29.18 -27.15
C CYS A 352 -35.82 30.16 -25.99
N PRO A 353 -35.32 31.41 -26.04
CA PRO A 353 -35.55 32.38 -24.97
C PRO A 353 -37.04 32.75 -24.80
N ASP A 354 -37.84 32.60 -25.86
CA ASP A 354 -39.25 32.99 -25.86
C ASP A 354 -40.20 31.89 -25.35
N CYS A 355 -39.92 30.63 -25.67
CA CYS A 355 -40.81 29.51 -25.33
C CYS A 355 -40.18 28.40 -24.48
N GLY A 356 -38.88 28.50 -24.16
CA GLY A 356 -38.14 27.54 -23.34
C GLY A 356 -37.92 26.16 -23.97
N ARG A 357 -38.32 25.93 -25.23
CA ARG A 357 -38.12 24.66 -25.92
C ARG A 357 -36.73 24.57 -26.52
N SER A 358 -36.11 23.38 -26.45
CA SER A 358 -34.84 23.11 -27.11
C SER A 358 -34.90 23.37 -28.61
N MET A 359 -33.97 24.18 -29.13
CA MET A 359 -33.89 24.54 -30.55
C MET A 359 -33.48 23.33 -31.41
N LYS A 360 -33.77 23.37 -32.72
CA LYS A 360 -33.30 22.33 -33.66
C LYS A 360 -32.12 22.83 -34.47
N SER A 361 -31.21 21.94 -34.86
CA SER A 361 -30.11 22.29 -35.77
C SER A 361 -30.67 22.83 -37.09
N ALA A 362 -30.13 23.96 -37.56
CA ALA A 362 -30.50 24.58 -38.83
C ALA A 362 -29.70 24.03 -40.03
N GLY A 363 -28.78 23.10 -39.81
CA GLY A 363 -27.87 22.54 -40.81
C GLY A 363 -26.41 22.60 -40.39
N ARG A 364 -25.53 21.95 -41.15
CA ARG A 364 -24.07 21.94 -40.88
C ARG A 364 -23.55 23.38 -40.88
N ASN A 365 -22.98 23.82 -39.76
CA ASN A 365 -22.46 25.19 -39.55
C ASN A 365 -23.49 26.31 -39.68
N GLN A 366 -24.79 26.05 -39.51
CA GLN A 366 -25.86 27.07 -39.57
C GLN A 366 -26.51 27.37 -38.20
N GLY A 367 -25.93 26.85 -37.11
CA GLY A 367 -26.44 27.05 -35.75
C GLY A 367 -27.74 26.30 -35.46
N TYR A 368 -28.55 26.87 -34.57
CA TYR A 368 -29.80 26.32 -34.05
C TYR A 368 -30.94 27.32 -34.20
N ARG A 369 -32.17 26.83 -34.43
CA ARG A 369 -33.37 27.66 -34.58
C ARG A 369 -34.57 27.03 -33.88
N CYS A 370 -35.38 27.87 -33.23
CA CYS A 370 -36.71 27.50 -32.75
C CYS A 370 -37.72 27.53 -33.92
N ARG A 371 -38.42 26.42 -34.16
CA ARG A 371 -39.43 26.36 -35.23
C ARG A 371 -40.67 27.22 -34.95
N ASP A 372 -41.05 27.35 -33.69
CA ASP A 372 -42.28 28.01 -33.28
C ASP A 372 -42.09 29.54 -33.17
N CYS A 373 -40.95 29.98 -32.62
CA CYS A 373 -40.67 31.40 -32.35
C CYS A 373 -39.76 32.06 -33.40
N GLY A 374 -39.05 31.30 -34.23
CA GLY A 374 -38.12 31.81 -35.25
C GLY A 374 -36.75 32.29 -34.74
N THR A 375 -36.56 32.40 -33.43
CA THR A 375 -35.28 32.74 -32.77
C THR A 375 -34.16 31.78 -33.17
N SER A 376 -32.94 32.27 -33.27
CA SER A 376 -31.75 31.50 -33.63
C SER A 376 -30.60 31.68 -32.63
N ALA A 377 -29.70 30.71 -32.60
CA ALA A 377 -28.45 30.73 -31.85
C ALA A 377 -27.31 30.19 -32.73
N ASP A 378 -26.15 30.84 -32.68
CA ASP A 378 -25.02 30.52 -33.57
C ASP A 378 -24.38 29.15 -33.28
N GLY A 379 -24.55 28.64 -32.06
CA GLY A 379 -23.96 27.38 -31.63
C GLY A 379 -24.63 26.80 -30.39
N LYS A 380 -23.99 25.75 -29.87
CA LYS A 380 -24.36 25.21 -28.57
C LYS A 380 -24.04 26.21 -27.47
N THR A 381 -24.84 26.22 -26.41
CA THR A 381 -24.57 27.03 -25.22
C THR A 381 -23.89 26.19 -24.15
N ALA A 382 -23.09 26.84 -23.29
CA ALA A 382 -22.48 26.18 -22.14
C ALA A 382 -23.51 26.07 -21.01
N GLN A 383 -23.82 24.84 -20.60
CA GLN A 383 -24.64 24.58 -19.43
C GLN A 383 -23.76 24.05 -18.30
N SER A 384 -23.92 24.60 -17.10
CA SER A 384 -23.23 24.07 -15.93
C SER A 384 -23.76 22.68 -15.59
N ILE A 385 -22.84 21.75 -15.33
CA ILE A 385 -23.16 20.41 -14.87
C ILE A 385 -22.82 20.27 -13.38
N GLU A 386 -23.77 19.74 -12.63
CA GLU A 386 -23.53 19.33 -11.25
C GLU A 386 -22.62 18.09 -11.26
N ARG A 387 -21.60 18.08 -10.39
CA ARG A 387 -20.61 17.01 -10.30
C ARG A 387 -20.65 16.41 -8.89
N GLY A 388 -20.69 15.09 -8.79
CA GLY A 388 -20.52 14.35 -7.53
C GLY A 388 -19.05 14.24 -7.06
N LEU A 389 -18.15 15.03 -7.66
CA LEU A 389 -16.75 15.12 -7.32
C LEU A 389 -16.36 16.59 -7.13
N GLU A 390 -15.39 16.80 -6.26
CA GLU A 390 -14.72 18.06 -6.00
C GLU A 390 -13.22 17.92 -6.27
N ARG A 391 -12.51 19.04 -6.32
CA ARG A 391 -11.05 19.02 -6.39
C ARG A 391 -10.49 18.41 -5.10
N GLY A 392 -9.49 17.54 -5.22
CA GLY A 392 -8.89 16.90 -4.05
C GLY A 392 -8.66 15.40 -4.23
N TRP A 393 -8.13 14.79 -3.16
CA TRP A 393 -7.75 13.40 -3.09
C TRP A 393 -8.89 12.50 -2.65
N TYR A 394 -9.00 11.36 -3.31
CA TYR A 394 -9.92 10.28 -3.03
C TYR A 394 -9.14 8.97 -2.94
N GLU A 395 -9.45 8.11 -1.98
CA GLU A 395 -8.76 6.83 -1.78
C GLU A 395 -9.72 5.64 -1.71
N VAL A 396 -9.14 4.44 -1.85
CA VAL A 396 -9.81 3.19 -1.53
C VAL A 396 -10.15 3.08 -0.04
N PRO A 397 -11.21 2.34 0.33
CA PRO A 397 -11.55 2.09 1.73
C PRO A 397 -10.49 1.23 2.43
N PRO A 398 -10.40 1.26 3.77
CA PRO A 398 -9.49 0.43 4.57
C PRO A 398 -9.44 -1.05 4.19
N VAL A 399 -10.57 -1.70 3.89
CA VAL A 399 -10.59 -3.12 3.45
C VAL A 399 -9.80 -3.40 2.18
N ALA A 400 -9.57 -2.38 1.34
CA ALA A 400 -8.91 -2.49 0.05
C ALA A 400 -7.56 -1.78 0.02
N ARG A 401 -7.18 -1.10 1.11
CA ARG A 401 -5.93 -0.36 1.15
C ARG A 401 -4.76 -1.33 1.27
N ARG A 402 -3.75 -1.09 0.44
CA ARG A 402 -2.50 -1.84 0.47
C ARG A 402 -1.65 -1.35 1.64
N HIS A 403 -0.87 -2.24 2.24
CA HIS A 403 -0.07 -1.93 3.43
C HIS A 403 0.79 -0.66 3.30
N ILE A 404 1.44 -0.46 2.14
CA ILE A 404 2.39 0.64 1.92
C ILE A 404 1.69 1.97 1.53
N ALA A 405 0.43 1.92 1.10
CA ALA A 405 -0.29 3.08 0.60
C ALA A 405 -0.71 4.02 1.73
N LYS A 406 -0.29 5.29 1.68
CA LYS A 406 -0.57 6.32 2.68
C LYS A 406 -2.06 6.66 2.79
N PRO A 407 -2.74 6.37 3.92
CA PRO A 407 -4.12 6.75 4.05
C PRO A 407 -4.26 8.28 4.11
N LEU A 408 -5.33 8.83 3.54
CA LEU A 408 -5.52 10.28 3.44
C LEU A 408 -5.55 10.98 4.80
N VAL A 409 -5.91 10.26 5.85
CA VAL A 409 -5.95 10.78 7.23
C VAL A 409 -4.57 11.20 7.75
N ARG A 410 -3.48 10.58 7.28
CA ARG A 410 -2.10 10.94 7.67
C ARG A 410 -1.65 12.32 7.17
N GLY A 411 -2.46 12.98 6.32
CA GLY A 411 -2.14 14.32 5.82
C GLY A 411 -0.90 14.39 4.93
N GLY A 412 -0.41 15.60 4.70
CA GLY A 412 0.72 15.87 3.78
C GLY A 412 0.35 15.80 2.29
N PHE A 413 -0.93 15.93 1.96
CA PHE A 413 -1.43 15.96 0.58
C PHE A 413 -1.51 17.39 0.06
N ASP A 414 -1.22 17.57 -1.23
CA ASP A 414 -1.16 18.86 -1.94
C ASP A 414 -2.54 19.44 -2.34
N ALA A 415 -3.62 18.83 -1.87
CA ALA A 415 -5.01 19.23 -2.14
C ALA A 415 -5.94 18.70 -1.03
N PRO A 416 -7.18 19.20 -0.91
CA PRO A 416 -8.15 18.71 0.07
C PRO A 416 -8.34 17.19 0.00
N THR A 417 -8.60 16.54 1.12
CA THR A 417 -8.79 15.09 1.20
C THR A 417 -10.25 14.74 1.44
N HIS A 418 -10.73 13.75 0.70
CA HIS A 418 -12.11 13.24 0.76
C HIS A 418 -12.09 11.80 1.27
N LEU A 419 -12.07 11.65 2.60
CA LEU A 419 -12.00 10.35 3.28
C LEU A 419 -13.11 9.40 2.79
N SER A 420 -12.81 8.10 2.71
CA SER A 420 -13.84 7.08 2.50
C SER A 420 -14.71 7.04 3.76
N ARG A 421 -15.97 7.45 3.65
CA ARG A 421 -16.97 7.29 4.71
C ARG A 421 -17.62 5.93 4.60
#